data_AF-A0A9D2CRD3-F1
#
_entry.id   AF-A0A9D2CRD3-F1
#
_cell.length_a   1.000
_cell.length_b   1.000
_cell.length_c   1.000
_cell.angle_alpha   90.00
_cell.angle_beta   90.00
_cell.angle_gamma   90.00
#
_symmetry.space_group_name_H-M   'P 1'
#
loop_
_entity.id
_entity.type
_entity.pdbx_description
1 polymer ?
#
loop_
_entity_poly.entity_id
_entity_poly.type
_entity_poly.pdbx_seq_one_letter_code
_entity_poly.pdbx_strand_id
1 'polypeptide(L)'
;MPGSNLSLIPSVEYEKGSEFFRAHSQQYGPWYFSSSMQGRFDLPEPQGTCYLATNPGAAVREVIGDRLSQSGRLPQSLAEGKVISRLPLPLSDAGAVQFPSRFESTLADAATSLGLELYATQSRDLYTFATFTESD
;
A
#
# COMPACT_ATOMS: atom_id res chain seq x y z
N MET A 1 -0.39 -30.05 14.81
CA MET A 1 -1.20 -28.93 14.29
C MET A 1 -2.17 -29.50 13.25
N PRO A 2 -3.47 -29.62 13.52
CA PRO A 2 -4.42 -30.08 12.50
C PRO A 2 -4.63 -28.96 11.48
N GLY A 3 -4.47 -29.29 10.20
CA GLY A 3 -4.72 -28.41 9.07
C GLY A 3 -6.18 -27.98 9.04
N SER A 4 -6.42 -26.69 9.25
CA SER A 4 -7.74 -26.08 9.13
C SER A 4 -8.29 -26.33 7.73
N ASN A 5 -9.51 -26.85 7.67
CA ASN A 5 -10.22 -27.09 6.42
C ASN A 5 -10.41 -25.76 5.66
N LEU A 6 -9.61 -25.56 4.61
CA LEU A 6 -9.62 -24.32 3.81
C LEU A 6 -10.94 -24.13 3.03
N SER A 7 -11.76 -25.18 2.90
CA SER A 7 -13.07 -25.12 2.23
C SER A 7 -14.08 -24.21 2.92
N LEU A 8 -13.84 -23.86 4.19
CA LEU A 8 -14.70 -22.96 4.97
C LEU A 8 -14.23 -21.50 4.92
N ILE A 9 -13.09 -21.23 4.29
CA ILE A 9 -12.58 -19.87 4.11
C ILE A 9 -13.23 -19.31 2.85
N PRO A 10 -13.89 -18.14 2.90
CA PRO A 10 -14.39 -17.51 1.70
C PRO A 10 -13.22 -17.25 0.74
N SER A 11 -13.24 -17.94 -0.40
CA SER A 11 -12.31 -17.71 -1.50
C SER A 11 -12.95 -16.77 -2.52
N VAL A 12 -12.15 -15.84 -3.02
CA VAL A 12 -12.50 -14.99 -4.15
C VAL A 12 -11.43 -15.21 -5.19
N GLU A 13 -11.84 -15.64 -6.37
CA GLU A 13 -10.96 -15.78 -7.53
C GLU A 13 -11.04 -14.50 -8.37
N TYR A 14 -9.88 -14.10 -8.90
CA TYR A 14 -9.78 -12.94 -9.77
C TYR A 14 -9.30 -13.38 -11.15
N GLU A 15 -9.84 -12.76 -12.19
CA GLU A 15 -9.39 -13.02 -13.56
C GLU A 15 -7.95 -12.54 -13.76
N LYS A 16 -7.23 -13.19 -14.67
CA LYS A 16 -5.89 -12.73 -15.08
C LYS A 16 -6.00 -11.31 -15.65
N GLY A 17 -5.03 -10.45 -15.31
CA GLY A 17 -5.06 -9.04 -15.69
C GLY A 17 -5.91 -8.14 -14.78
N SER A 18 -6.63 -8.70 -13.80
CA SER A 18 -7.35 -7.90 -12.79
C SER A 18 -6.39 -6.92 -12.12
N GLU A 19 -6.82 -5.67 -11.97
CA GLU A 19 -5.95 -4.61 -11.46
C GLU A 19 -5.98 -4.55 -9.93
N PHE A 20 -4.79 -4.52 -9.35
CA PHE A 20 -4.55 -4.32 -7.93
C PHE A 20 -3.68 -3.10 -7.71
N PHE A 21 -3.67 -2.60 -6.48
CA PHE A 21 -2.92 -1.45 -6.04
C PHE A 21 -1.97 -1.89 -4.94
N ARG A 22 -0.78 -1.31 -4.95
CA ARG A 22 0.21 -1.54 -3.91
C ARG A 22 0.86 -0.24 -3.51
N ALA A 23 0.86 0.03 -2.22
CA ALA A 23 1.67 1.08 -1.64
C ALA A 23 3.01 0.49 -1.18
N HIS A 24 4.12 1.10 -1.59
CA HIS A 24 5.48 0.62 -1.29
C HIS A 24 6.50 1.76 -1.24
N SER A 25 7.71 1.45 -0.75
CA SER A 25 8.85 2.38 -0.84
C SER A 25 9.27 2.56 -2.29
N GLN A 26 9.57 3.80 -2.70
CA GLN A 26 10.15 4.12 -4.01
C GLN A 26 11.48 3.39 -4.28
N GLN A 27 12.17 2.99 -3.23
CA GLN A 27 13.43 2.24 -3.32
C GLN A 27 13.26 0.81 -3.82
N TYR A 28 12.03 0.28 -3.79
CA TYR A 28 11.74 -1.09 -4.22
C TYR A 28 10.80 -1.09 -5.43
N GLY A 29 10.99 -2.07 -6.31
CA GLY A 29 10.01 -2.37 -7.33
C GLY A 29 8.68 -2.84 -6.73
N PRO A 30 7.55 -2.65 -7.44
CA PRO A 30 6.22 -3.00 -6.93
C PRO A 30 5.97 -4.51 -6.81
N TRP A 31 6.91 -5.35 -7.26
CA TRP A 31 6.91 -6.81 -7.06
C TRP A 31 7.98 -7.28 -6.08
N TYR A 32 8.49 -6.39 -5.24
CA TYR A 32 9.38 -6.75 -4.13
C TYR A 32 8.61 -7.54 -3.05
N PHE A 33 9.19 -8.60 -2.51
CA PHE A 33 8.59 -9.37 -1.42
C PHE A 33 9.33 -9.04 -0.12
N SER A 34 8.61 -8.53 0.88
CA SER A 34 9.19 -8.18 2.18
C SER A 34 9.21 -9.39 3.10
N SER A 35 10.32 -9.61 3.80
CA SER A 35 10.46 -10.62 4.86
C SER A 35 10.70 -9.98 6.23
N SER A 36 10.24 -8.75 6.42
CA SER A 36 10.48 -7.95 7.65
C SER A 36 9.85 -8.50 8.93
N MET A 37 8.89 -9.41 8.79
CA MET A 37 8.09 -9.96 9.90
C MET A 37 7.33 -8.89 10.69
N GLN A 38 6.97 -7.78 10.06
CA GLN A 38 6.23 -6.66 10.67
C GLN A 38 4.76 -6.63 10.24
N GLY A 39 4.43 -7.18 9.07
CA GLY A 39 3.06 -7.31 8.60
C GLY A 39 2.35 -8.53 9.19
N ARG A 40 1.01 -8.47 9.22
CA ARG A 40 0.15 -9.52 9.79
C ARG A 40 0.34 -10.90 9.15
N PHE A 41 0.74 -10.92 7.88
CA PHE A 41 0.88 -12.12 7.07
C PHE A 41 2.29 -12.25 6.46
N ASP A 42 3.29 -11.58 7.07
CA ASP A 42 4.66 -11.66 6.58
C ASP A 42 5.20 -13.08 6.68
N LEU A 43 5.80 -13.56 5.60
CA LEU A 43 6.55 -14.80 5.54
C LEU A 43 8.04 -14.51 5.75
N PRO A 44 8.77 -15.40 6.43
CA PRO A 44 10.22 -15.29 6.55
C PRO A 44 10.90 -15.47 5.19
N GLU A 45 12.18 -15.15 5.14
CA GLU A 45 13.00 -15.54 4.00
C GLU A 45 13.02 -17.08 3.83
N PRO A 46 13.04 -17.58 2.58
CA PRO A 46 13.14 -16.84 1.31
C PRO A 46 11.78 -16.47 0.68
N GLN A 47 10.65 -16.78 1.31
CA GLN A 47 9.34 -16.63 0.66
C GLN A 47 8.90 -15.17 0.55
N GLY A 48 9.01 -14.41 1.65
CA GLY A 48 8.56 -13.02 1.73
C GLY A 48 7.08 -12.82 1.40
N THR A 49 6.61 -11.57 1.50
CA THR A 49 5.19 -11.24 1.29
C THR A 49 5.05 -9.97 0.45
N CYS A 50 4.10 -10.03 -0.49
CA CYS A 50 3.69 -8.93 -1.33
C CYS A 50 2.23 -8.59 -1.03
N TYR A 51 1.99 -7.45 -0.38
CA TYR A 51 0.64 -6.98 -0.09
C TYR A 51 0.05 -6.27 -1.31
N LEU A 52 -1.15 -6.69 -1.68
CA LEU A 52 -1.95 -6.13 -2.77
C LEU A 52 -3.33 -5.75 -2.24
N ALA A 53 -3.89 -4.66 -2.76
CA ALA A 53 -5.23 -4.20 -2.45
C ALA A 53 -6.06 -4.06 -3.73
N THR A 54 -7.37 -4.27 -3.64
CA THR A 54 -8.29 -4.16 -4.80
C THR A 54 -8.65 -2.72 -5.15
N ASN A 55 -8.33 -1.76 -4.29
CA ASN A 55 -8.57 -0.34 -4.52
C ASN A 55 -7.43 0.49 -3.90
N PRO A 56 -7.14 1.70 -4.44
CA PRO A 56 -6.03 2.53 -3.98
C PRO A 56 -6.20 2.99 -2.53
N GLY A 57 -7.44 3.21 -2.07
CA GLY A 57 -7.71 3.61 -0.69
C GLY A 57 -7.34 2.55 0.34
N ALA A 58 -7.57 1.28 0.04
CA ALA A 58 -7.12 0.17 0.86
C ALA A 58 -5.58 0.07 0.85
N ALA A 59 -4.92 0.28 -0.29
CA ALA A 59 -3.45 0.30 -0.35
C ALA A 59 -2.85 1.43 0.51
N VAL A 60 -3.45 2.62 0.48
CA VAL A 60 -3.07 3.75 1.35
C VAL A 60 -3.23 3.38 2.83
N ARG A 61 -4.38 2.81 3.21
CA ARG A 61 -4.67 2.42 4.59
C ARG A 61 -3.74 1.33 5.12
N GLU A 62 -3.28 0.40 4.28
CA GLU A 62 -2.32 -0.63 4.71
C GLU A 62 -0.95 -0.04 5.09
N VAL A 63 -0.49 1.03 4.43
CA VAL A 63 0.78 1.69 4.81
C VAL A 63 0.62 2.55 6.06
N ILE A 64 -0.56 3.14 6.24
CA ILE A 64 -0.82 4.06 7.35
C ILE A 64 -1.24 3.30 8.61
N GLY A 65 -1.87 2.14 8.46
CA GLY A 65 -2.34 1.27 9.53
C GLY A 65 -3.38 1.93 10.44
N ASP A 66 -3.44 1.45 11.69
CA ASP A 66 -4.37 1.92 12.72
C ASP A 66 -4.16 3.39 13.12
N ARG A 67 -3.04 4.00 12.71
CA ARG A 67 -2.68 5.40 13.05
C ARG A 67 -3.66 6.43 12.47
N LEU A 68 -4.45 6.05 11.48
CA LEU A 68 -5.50 6.87 10.88
C LEU A 68 -6.80 6.95 11.70
N SER A 69 -7.01 6.02 12.63
CA SER A 69 -8.32 5.79 13.25
C SER A 69 -8.87 6.94 14.09
N GLN A 70 -8.10 8.00 14.34
CA GLN A 70 -8.47 9.02 15.33
C GLN A 70 -8.62 10.46 14.80
N SER A 71 -8.15 10.79 13.58
CA SER A 71 -8.10 12.22 13.18
C SER A 71 -8.21 12.54 11.70
N GLY A 72 -8.19 11.55 10.79
CA GLY A 72 -8.17 11.82 9.34
C GLY A 72 -6.91 12.55 8.84
N ARG A 73 -5.89 12.66 9.70
CA ARG A 73 -4.64 13.39 9.43
C ARG A 73 -3.47 12.42 9.32
N LEU A 74 -2.58 12.69 8.37
CA LEU A 74 -1.40 11.88 8.11
C LEU A 74 -0.11 12.72 8.22
N PRO A 75 0.86 12.32 9.06
CA PRO A 75 2.21 12.88 9.00
C PRO A 75 2.79 12.80 7.59
N GLN A 76 3.28 13.91 7.06
CA GLN A 76 3.96 13.93 5.76
C GLN A 76 5.15 12.95 5.70
N SER A 77 5.85 12.79 6.83
CA SER A 77 6.97 11.84 6.98
C SER A 77 6.58 10.37 6.77
N LEU A 78 5.29 10.01 6.91
CA LEU A 78 4.80 8.66 6.60
C LEU A 78 4.51 8.47 5.11
N ALA A 79 4.19 9.55 4.40
CA ALA A 79 3.98 9.53 2.95
C ALA A 79 5.28 9.69 2.15
N GLU A 80 6.31 10.29 2.77
CA GLU A 80 7.58 10.55 2.13
C GLU A 80 8.27 9.26 1.64
N GLY A 81 8.72 9.28 0.39
CA GLY A 81 9.36 8.12 -0.24
C GLY A 81 8.44 6.92 -0.46
N LYS A 82 7.11 7.08 -0.28
CA LYS A 82 6.10 6.04 -0.56
C LYS A 82 5.33 6.37 -1.83
N VAL A 83 5.01 5.34 -2.59
CA VAL A 83 4.28 5.43 -3.86
C VAL A 83 3.23 4.35 -3.95
N ILE A 84 2.22 4.62 -4.77
CA ILE A 84 1.22 3.65 -5.17
C ILE A 84 1.48 3.25 -6.61
N SER A 85 1.59 1.94 -6.81
CA SER A 85 1.68 1.34 -8.13
C SER A 85 0.43 0.52 -8.41
N ARG A 86 -0.04 0.59 -9.66
CA ARG A 86 -1.09 -0.28 -10.18
C ARG A 86 -0.46 -1.50 -10.84
N LEU A 87 -0.99 -2.67 -10.50
CA LEU A 87 -0.45 -3.99 -10.79
C LEU A 87 -1.56 -4.87 -11.37
N PRO A 88 -1.61 -5.09 -12.68
CA PRO A 88 -2.42 -6.16 -13.24
C PRO A 88 -1.89 -7.51 -12.77
N LEU A 89 -2.78 -8.42 -12.38
CA LEU A 89 -2.41 -9.79 -12.10
C LEU A 89 -1.75 -10.40 -13.34
N PRO A 90 -0.67 -11.17 -13.16
CA PRO A 90 0.04 -11.74 -14.28
C PRO A 90 -0.86 -12.58 -15.18
N LEU A 91 -0.66 -12.41 -16.49
CA LEU A 91 -1.38 -13.14 -17.53
C LEU A 91 -0.90 -14.60 -17.66
N SER A 92 0.17 -15.00 -16.95
CA SER A 92 0.78 -16.32 -17.09
C SER A 92 1.36 -16.81 -15.76
N ASP A 93 1.31 -18.13 -15.55
CA ASP A 93 1.55 -18.78 -14.25
C ASP A 93 3.03 -19.13 -13.99
N ALA A 94 3.97 -18.56 -14.75
CA ALA A 94 5.36 -18.99 -14.71
C ALA A 94 6.36 -17.82 -14.75
N GLY A 95 7.13 -17.71 -13.67
CA GLY A 95 8.56 -17.41 -13.66
C GLY A 95 9.02 -16.12 -14.35
N ALA A 96 9.44 -15.15 -13.52
CA ALA A 96 10.31 -14.04 -13.93
C ALA A 96 9.84 -13.20 -15.12
N VAL A 97 8.53 -13.06 -15.32
CA VAL A 97 8.00 -12.10 -16.28
C VAL A 97 8.13 -10.71 -15.66
N GLN A 98 8.70 -9.78 -16.41
CA GLN A 98 8.70 -8.36 -16.06
C GLN A 98 7.24 -7.90 -15.98
N PHE A 99 6.69 -7.92 -14.77
CA PHE A 99 5.29 -7.63 -14.55
C PHE A 99 5.05 -6.16 -14.88
N PRO A 100 4.12 -5.84 -15.80
CA PRO A 100 3.84 -4.47 -16.16
C PRO A 100 3.26 -3.76 -14.95
N SER A 101 4.04 -2.90 -14.31
CA SER A 101 3.57 -2.04 -13.22
C SER A 101 3.53 -0.61 -13.70
N ARG A 102 2.41 0.08 -13.47
CA ARG A 102 2.32 1.51 -13.75
C ARG A 102 2.43 2.26 -12.43
N PHE A 103 3.41 3.16 -12.34
CA PHE A 103 3.37 4.20 -11.32
C PHE A 103 2.05 4.95 -11.44
N GLU A 104 1.30 5.01 -10.36
CA GLU A 104 -0.03 5.62 -10.35
C GLU A 104 0.05 7.01 -9.71
N SER A 105 0.54 7.09 -8.47
CA SER A 105 0.77 8.37 -7.79
C SER A 105 1.74 8.23 -6.61
N THR A 106 2.09 9.35 -5.98
CA THR A 106 2.69 9.31 -4.65
C THR A 106 1.66 8.90 -3.60
N LEU A 107 2.10 8.39 -2.44
CA LEU A 107 1.18 8.11 -1.34
C LEU A 107 0.49 9.38 -0.83
N ALA A 108 1.20 10.52 -0.88
CA ALA A 108 0.68 11.82 -0.49
C ALA A 108 -0.54 12.22 -1.35
N ASP A 109 -0.40 12.17 -2.68
CA ASP A 109 -1.47 12.54 -3.61
C ASP A 109 -2.69 11.62 -3.46
N ALA A 110 -2.44 10.32 -3.31
CA ALA A 110 -3.50 9.34 -3.09
C ALA A 110 -4.21 9.55 -1.74
N ALA A 111 -3.47 9.87 -0.68
CA ALA A 111 -4.04 10.18 0.62
C ALA A 111 -4.93 11.43 0.54
N THR A 112 -4.45 12.51 -0.08
CA THR A 112 -5.23 13.74 -0.27
C THR A 112 -6.49 13.51 -1.10
N SER A 113 -6.41 12.70 -2.16
CA SER A 113 -7.58 12.34 -2.98
C SER A 113 -8.64 11.55 -2.21
N LEU A 114 -8.26 10.90 -1.11
CA LEU A 114 -9.16 10.19 -0.20
C LEU A 114 -9.68 11.08 0.94
N GLY A 115 -9.40 12.38 0.90
CA GLY A 115 -9.78 13.36 1.93
C GLY A 115 -8.90 13.32 3.18
N LEU A 116 -7.68 12.78 3.09
CA LEU A 116 -6.72 12.79 4.20
C LEU A 116 -5.87 14.06 4.17
N GLU A 117 -5.84 14.77 5.28
CA GLU A 117 -5.01 15.98 5.43
C GLU A 117 -3.57 15.60 5.79
N LEU A 118 -2.60 16.06 4.99
CA LEU A 118 -1.18 15.91 5.30
C LEU A 118 -0.73 17.02 6.25
N TYR A 119 0.05 16.67 7.28
CA TYR A 119 0.66 17.68 8.16
C TYR A 119 2.15 17.43 8.34
N ALA A 120 2.92 18.52 8.39
CA ALA A 120 4.36 18.45 8.64
C ALA A 120 4.61 18.09 10.12
N THR A 121 5.34 17.00 10.35
CA THR A 121 5.91 16.70 11.68
C THR A 121 7.30 17.30 11.74
N GLN A 122 7.42 18.56 12.16
CA GLN A 122 8.75 19.11 12.49
C GLN A 122 9.15 18.61 13.88
N SER A 123 10.31 17.96 13.97
CA SER A 123 10.96 17.68 15.25
C SER A 123 11.32 19.02 15.90
N ARG A 124 10.67 19.30 17.05
CA ARG A 124 10.69 20.52 17.88
C ARG A 124 9.51 21.47 17.64
N ASP A 125 8.44 21.18 18.38
CA ASP A 125 7.46 22.14 18.93
C ASP A 125 7.08 23.35 18.05
N LEU A 126 6.47 23.13 16.88
CA LEU A 126 5.56 24.09 16.22
C LEU A 126 4.83 23.39 15.04
N TYR A 127 3.50 23.32 15.13
CA TYR A 127 2.64 22.75 14.08
C TYR A 127 2.54 23.74 12.92
N THR A 128 3.10 23.40 11.76
CA THR A 128 2.83 24.13 10.51
C THR A 128 1.79 23.34 9.72
N PHE A 129 0.58 23.89 9.62
CA PHE A 129 -0.50 23.37 8.79
C PHE A 129 -0.25 23.81 7.34
N ALA A 130 -0.09 22.85 6.42
CA ALA A 130 -0.18 23.15 4.99
C ALA A 130 -1.65 22.99 4.58
N THR A 131 -2.42 24.07 4.67
CA THR A 131 -3.75 24.10 4.06
C THR A 131 -3.58 24.26 2.56
N PHE A 132 -3.79 23.20 1.79
CA PHE A 132 -3.99 23.33 0.35
C PHE A 132 -5.41 23.88 0.13
N THR A 133 -5.51 25.18 -0.12
CA THR A 133 -6.71 25.77 -0.71
C THR A 133 -6.68 25.50 -2.21
N GLU A 134 -7.64 24.72 -2.71
CA GLU A 134 -7.99 24.74 -4.13
C GLU A 134 -8.20 26.21 -4.55
N SER A 135 -7.52 26.63 -5.62
CA SER A 135 -7.83 27.89 -6.29
C SER A 135 -8.78 27.58 -7.43
N ASP A 136 -9.86 28.36 -7.52
CA ASP A 136 -10.94 28.31 -8.52
C ASP A 136 -10.49 28.07 -9.98
#